data_AF-A0A9X4IYL0-F1
#
_entry.id   AF-A0A9X4IYL0-F1
#
_cell.length_a   1.000
_cell.length_b   1.000
_cell.length_c   1.000
_cell.angle_alpha   90.00
_cell.angle_beta   90.00
_cell.angle_gamma   90.00
#
_symmetry.space_group_name_H-M   'P 1'
#
loop_
_entity.id
_entity.type
_entity.pdbx_description
1 polymer ?
#
loop_
_entity_poly.entity_id
_entity_poly.type
_entity_poly.pdbx_seq_one_letter_code
_entity_poly.pdbx_strand_id
1 'polypeptide(L)'
;MSRNGIKKADFELKRYVKDSHLLHPKKQTAFHFKDGLIKKLPLIKDGSKDLYDLTNNIKKFSLVLRVSKTAKTFYIKPSQRTMIKLGRWQEPNANTHIKPDAGYMTVAGARAAFKKQVKELLAEEQLAPEVLHIRDWTIEEYLSKQYSKDRTKYKIKNGSIRPISPKSLNAIKRDIKPLLSQKLKDANKSWLETLVKQWQKEVRNPTNDVITIRSPDTNRKAYTQINAMLNIWVSAGYIPNQLEDAGLRT
;
A
#
# COMPACT_ATOMS: atom_id res chain seq x y z
N MET A 1 11.28 -2.30 -35.56
CA MET A 1 9.82 -2.06 -35.75
C MET A 1 9.47 -0.63 -35.34
N SER A 2 9.12 0.22 -36.31
CA SER A 2 8.72 1.61 -36.06
C SER A 2 7.50 1.68 -35.14
N ARG A 3 7.64 2.26 -33.94
CA ARG A 3 6.50 2.43 -33.02
C ARG A 3 5.58 3.53 -33.58
N ASN A 4 4.50 3.12 -34.24
CA ASN A 4 3.42 3.98 -34.74
C ASN A 4 2.65 4.66 -33.59
N GLY A 5 3.25 5.66 -32.97
CA GLY A 5 2.54 6.68 -32.19
C GLY A 5 2.23 7.93 -33.02
N ILE A 6 1.44 8.84 -32.45
CA ILE A 6 1.10 10.15 -33.03
C ILE A 6 1.72 11.29 -32.22
N LYS A 7 1.77 12.51 -32.76
CA LYS A 7 2.17 13.67 -31.95
C LYS A 7 1.07 14.02 -30.95
N LYS A 8 1.44 14.61 -29.82
CA LYS A 8 0.53 15.01 -28.74
C LYS A 8 -0.46 16.06 -29.21
N ALA A 9 -0.01 16.96 -30.08
CA ALA A 9 -0.86 17.99 -30.70
C ALA A 9 -1.96 17.39 -31.59
N ASP A 10 -1.66 16.27 -32.26
CA ASP A 10 -2.58 15.60 -33.19
C ASP A 10 -3.57 14.66 -32.47
N PHE A 11 -3.38 14.44 -31.15
CA PHE A 11 -4.24 13.56 -30.38
C PHE A 11 -5.59 14.22 -30.10
N GLU A 12 -6.64 13.65 -30.70
CA GLU A 12 -8.04 13.99 -30.44
C GLU A 12 -8.82 12.75 -30.00
N LEU A 13 -9.32 12.73 -28.77
CA LEU A 13 -10.00 11.57 -28.20
C LEU A 13 -11.23 11.12 -29.02
N LYS A 14 -11.99 12.09 -29.55
CA LYS A 14 -13.19 11.87 -30.38
C LYS A 14 -12.91 11.06 -31.66
N ARG A 15 -11.67 11.03 -32.16
CA ARG A 15 -11.29 10.23 -33.33
C ARG A 15 -11.28 8.73 -33.03
N TYR A 16 -11.10 8.36 -31.74
CA TYR A 16 -10.94 6.97 -31.29
C TYR A 16 -12.14 6.46 -30.50
N VAL A 17 -12.88 7.37 -29.85
CA VAL A 17 -14.13 7.08 -29.13
C VAL A 17 -15.24 7.84 -29.83
N LYS A 18 -15.98 7.14 -30.71
CA LYS A 18 -17.00 7.76 -31.57
C LYS A 18 -18.35 7.94 -30.86
N ASP A 19 -18.64 7.07 -29.90
CA ASP A 19 -19.91 7.08 -29.20
C ASP A 19 -19.96 8.26 -28.21
N SER A 20 -20.85 9.23 -28.49
CA SER A 20 -20.97 10.45 -27.70
C SER A 20 -21.32 10.19 -26.23
N HIS A 21 -22.12 9.16 -25.95
CA HIS A 21 -22.47 8.75 -24.58
C HIS A 21 -21.27 8.22 -23.78
N LEU A 22 -20.17 7.84 -24.45
CA LEU A 22 -18.93 7.42 -23.80
C LEU A 22 -17.99 8.59 -23.55
N LEU A 23 -18.26 9.77 -24.09
CA LEU A 23 -17.44 10.98 -23.95
C LEU A 23 -18.06 11.95 -22.94
N HIS A 24 -17.22 12.79 -22.33
CA HIS A 24 -17.73 13.92 -21.56
C HIS A 24 -18.11 15.05 -22.50
N PRO A 25 -19.30 15.69 -22.35
CA PRO A 25 -19.79 16.69 -23.30
C PRO A 25 -18.85 17.90 -23.47
N LYS A 26 -18.19 18.32 -22.37
CA LYS A 26 -17.27 19.48 -22.36
C LYS A 26 -15.78 19.14 -22.27
N LYS A 27 -15.40 17.94 -21.80
CA LYS A 27 -14.00 17.62 -21.46
C LYS A 27 -13.42 16.70 -22.52
N GLN A 28 -12.56 17.25 -23.38
CA GLN A 28 -11.97 16.53 -24.51
C GLN A 28 -11.01 15.39 -24.12
N THR A 29 -10.69 15.23 -22.84
CA THR A 29 -9.80 14.20 -22.30
C THR A 29 -10.52 13.21 -21.39
N ALA A 30 -11.85 13.24 -21.30
CA ALA A 30 -12.59 12.37 -20.39
C ALA A 30 -13.57 11.46 -21.13
N PHE A 31 -13.55 10.17 -20.79
CA PHE A 31 -14.42 9.15 -21.39
C PHE A 31 -14.65 7.96 -20.45
N HIS A 32 -15.63 7.11 -20.75
CA HIS A 32 -15.87 5.87 -20.05
C HIS A 32 -14.79 4.85 -20.42
N PHE A 33 -13.87 4.54 -19.51
CA PHE A 33 -12.81 3.58 -19.80
C PHE A 33 -13.39 2.20 -20.09
N LYS A 34 -12.92 1.60 -21.18
CA LYS A 34 -13.20 0.22 -21.60
C LYS A 34 -11.93 -0.32 -22.26
N ASP A 35 -11.55 -1.55 -21.97
CA ASP A 35 -10.30 -2.12 -22.51
C ASP A 35 -10.26 -2.07 -24.04
N GLY A 36 -11.38 -2.39 -24.71
CA GLY A 36 -11.49 -2.31 -26.17
C GLY A 36 -11.35 -0.88 -26.74
N LEU A 37 -11.68 0.17 -25.97
CA LEU A 37 -11.44 1.56 -26.37
C LEU A 37 -9.99 1.97 -26.12
N ILE A 38 -9.43 1.58 -24.97
CA ILE A 38 -8.04 1.88 -24.62
C ILE A 38 -7.07 1.22 -25.61
N LYS A 39 -7.37 0.00 -26.06
CA LYS A 39 -6.61 -0.70 -27.09
C LYS A 39 -6.46 0.14 -28.37
N LYS A 40 -7.53 0.79 -28.81
CA LYS A 40 -7.59 1.61 -30.03
C LYS A 40 -6.83 2.94 -29.93
N LEU A 41 -6.50 3.40 -28.73
CA LEU A 41 -5.76 4.66 -28.58
C LEU A 41 -4.31 4.49 -29.05
N PRO A 42 -3.80 5.40 -29.91
CA PRO A 42 -2.39 5.39 -30.30
C PRO A 42 -1.50 5.82 -29.15
N LEU A 43 -0.22 5.43 -29.20
CA LEU A 43 0.80 5.96 -28.29
C LEU A 43 1.17 7.40 -28.69
N ILE A 44 1.73 8.18 -27.74
CA ILE A 44 2.11 9.58 -27.95
C ILE A 44 3.64 9.67 -28.12
N LYS A 45 4.12 10.08 -29.29
CA LYS A 45 5.57 10.09 -29.62
C LYS A 45 6.38 11.15 -28.86
N ASP A 46 5.76 12.28 -28.54
CA ASP A 46 6.34 13.51 -27.97
C ASP A 46 5.64 13.86 -26.63
N GLY A 47 6.01 13.12 -25.59
CA GLY A 47 5.53 13.35 -24.22
C GLY A 47 4.43 12.39 -23.80
N SER A 48 3.36 12.93 -23.20
CA SER A 48 2.22 12.15 -22.76
C SER A 48 0.91 12.94 -22.73
N LYS A 49 -0.21 12.20 -22.78
CA LYS A 49 -1.56 12.73 -22.63
C LYS A 49 -2.27 11.98 -21.50
N ASP A 50 -2.89 12.74 -20.60
CA ASP A 50 -3.68 12.20 -19.50
C ASP A 50 -5.16 12.22 -19.87
N LEU A 51 -5.81 11.06 -19.76
CA LEU A 51 -7.23 10.85 -20.00
C LEU A 51 -7.92 10.46 -18.69
N TYR A 52 -9.20 10.79 -18.54
CA TYR A 52 -9.93 10.68 -17.26
C TYR A 52 -11.13 9.75 -17.41
N ASP A 53 -11.28 8.80 -16.46
CA ASP A 53 -12.44 7.90 -16.43
C ASP A 53 -13.69 8.62 -15.93
N LEU A 54 -14.81 8.44 -16.60
CA LEU A 54 -16.09 9.03 -16.20
C LEU A 54 -16.88 8.19 -15.20
N THR A 55 -16.57 6.90 -15.07
CA THR A 55 -17.37 5.99 -14.23
C THR A 55 -17.02 6.02 -12.75
N ASN A 56 -15.86 6.56 -12.36
CA ASN A 56 -15.41 6.59 -10.97
C ASN A 56 -15.05 8.00 -10.55
N ASN A 57 -16.08 8.76 -10.17
CA ASN A 57 -15.90 10.07 -9.55
C ASN A 57 -15.97 9.90 -8.03
N ILE A 58 -14.82 9.88 -7.37
CA ILE A 58 -14.73 10.01 -5.91
C ILE A 58 -14.24 11.44 -5.63
N LYS A 59 -14.89 12.16 -4.72
CA LYS A 59 -14.57 13.56 -4.41
C LYS A 59 -13.05 13.72 -4.17
N LYS A 60 -12.43 14.67 -4.87
CA LYS A 60 -10.97 14.96 -4.89
C LYS A 60 -10.04 13.95 -5.59
N PHE A 61 -10.55 12.86 -6.17
CA PHE A 61 -9.73 11.84 -6.82
C PHE A 61 -10.26 11.48 -8.21
N SER A 62 -9.35 11.36 -9.17
CA SER A 62 -9.68 10.86 -10.52
C SER A 62 -8.84 9.65 -10.88
N LEU A 63 -9.48 8.67 -11.52
CA LEU A 63 -8.78 7.61 -12.24
C LEU A 63 -8.30 8.15 -13.58
N VAL A 64 -6.99 8.12 -13.80
CA VAL A 64 -6.33 8.69 -14.98
C VAL A 64 -5.63 7.59 -15.76
N LEU A 65 -5.77 7.61 -17.08
CA LEU A 65 -4.95 6.85 -18.01
C LEU A 65 -3.95 7.80 -18.68
N ARG A 66 -2.67 7.63 -18.37
CA ARG A 66 -1.59 8.32 -19.07
C ARG A 66 -1.15 7.50 -20.26
N VAL A 67 -1.26 8.08 -21.45
CA VAL A 67 -0.76 7.52 -22.70
C VAL A 67 0.58 8.19 -23.02
N SER A 68 1.66 7.40 -23.05
CA SER A 68 3.02 7.87 -23.32
C SER A 68 3.57 7.26 -24.62
N LYS A 69 4.85 7.51 -24.92
CA LYS A 69 5.57 6.92 -26.07
C LYS A 69 5.67 5.40 -26.03
N THR A 70 5.59 4.81 -24.84
CA THR A 70 5.92 3.39 -24.64
C THR A 70 4.79 2.59 -24.01
N ALA A 71 3.87 3.24 -23.29
CA ALA A 71 2.86 2.52 -22.54
C ALA A 71 1.61 3.37 -22.30
N LYS A 72 0.53 2.67 -21.94
CA LYS A 72 -0.67 3.24 -21.35
C LYS A 72 -0.66 2.84 -19.87
N THR A 73 -0.75 3.77 -18.94
CA THR A 73 -0.56 3.50 -17.51
C THR A 73 -1.66 4.18 -16.69
N PHE A 74 -2.24 3.44 -15.77
CA PHE A 74 -3.25 3.95 -14.84
C PHE A 74 -2.61 4.63 -13.64
N TYR A 75 -3.23 5.73 -13.23
CA TYR A 75 -2.86 6.54 -12.08
C TYR A 75 -4.10 6.95 -11.30
N ILE A 76 -3.90 7.23 -10.01
CA ILE A 76 -4.79 8.04 -9.19
C ILE A 76 -4.27 9.46 -9.24
N LYS A 77 -5.13 10.43 -9.54
CA LYS A 77 -4.82 11.85 -9.44
C LYS A 77 -5.63 12.48 -8.30
N PRO A 78 -5.01 12.72 -7.13
CA PRO A 78 -5.58 13.57 -6.09
C PRO A 78 -5.59 15.04 -6.52
N SER A 79 -6.53 15.85 -6.03
CA SER A 79 -6.63 17.28 -6.40
C SER A 79 -5.41 18.11 -6.00
N GLN A 80 -4.74 17.78 -4.89
CA GLN A 80 -3.64 18.58 -4.30
C GLN A 80 -2.33 17.79 -4.13
N ARG A 81 -2.23 16.60 -4.71
CA ARG A 81 -1.03 15.74 -4.55
C ARG A 81 -0.55 15.21 -5.90
N THR A 82 0.66 14.67 -5.90
CA THR A 82 1.24 13.97 -7.04
C THR A 82 0.42 12.73 -7.41
N MET A 83 0.49 12.35 -8.69
CA MET A 83 -0.20 11.16 -9.17
C MET A 83 0.44 9.88 -8.62
N ILE A 84 -0.41 8.96 -8.17
CA ILE A 84 0.00 7.66 -7.65
C ILE A 84 -0.17 6.63 -8.76
N LYS A 85 0.90 5.93 -9.12
CA LYS A 85 0.88 4.90 -10.18
C LYS A 85 0.12 3.67 -9.69
N LEU A 86 -0.85 3.21 -10.47
CA LEU A 86 -1.55 1.94 -10.22
C LEU A 86 -0.88 0.78 -10.97
N GLY A 87 -0.68 0.92 -12.27
CA GLY A 87 -0.11 -0.13 -13.11
C GLY A 87 -0.25 0.16 -14.60
N ARG A 88 0.47 -0.60 -15.41
CA ARG A 88 0.38 -0.49 -16.87
C ARG A 88 -0.89 -1.17 -17.36
N TRP A 89 -1.56 -0.56 -18.33
CA TRP A 89 -2.65 -1.21 -19.02
C TRP A 89 -2.10 -2.37 -19.84
N GLN A 90 -2.79 -3.50 -19.78
CA GLN A 90 -2.63 -4.61 -20.70
C GLN A 90 -3.97 -4.99 -21.29
N GLU A 91 -3.95 -5.58 -22.47
CA GLU A 91 -5.14 -6.17 -23.03
C GLU A 91 -5.62 -7.33 -22.13
N PRO A 92 -6.94 -7.47 -21.90
CA PRO A 92 -7.49 -8.62 -21.19
C PRO A 92 -7.13 -9.91 -21.92
N ASN A 93 -6.75 -10.94 -21.16
CA ASN A 93 -6.61 -12.27 -21.73
C ASN A 93 -8.01 -12.78 -22.13
N ALA A 94 -8.10 -13.47 -23.27
CA ALA A 94 -9.34 -14.13 -23.70
C ALA A 94 -9.84 -15.13 -22.65
N ASN A 95 -8.92 -15.74 -21.90
CA ASN A 95 -9.24 -16.57 -20.75
C ASN A 95 -9.32 -15.71 -19.48
N THR A 96 -10.55 -15.51 -18.99
CA THR A 96 -10.89 -14.61 -17.88
C THR A 96 -10.31 -15.02 -16.52
N HIS A 97 -9.83 -16.27 -16.40
CA HIS A 97 -9.20 -16.78 -15.18
C HIS A 97 -7.72 -16.39 -15.04
N ILE A 98 -7.08 -15.94 -16.11
CA ILE A 98 -5.66 -15.57 -16.10
C ILE A 98 -5.54 -14.12 -15.62
N LYS A 99 -4.93 -13.96 -14.44
CA LYS A 99 -4.65 -12.64 -13.88
C LYS A 99 -3.56 -11.92 -14.69
N PRO A 100 -3.60 -10.58 -14.74
CA PRO A 100 -2.50 -9.79 -15.28
C PRO A 100 -1.15 -10.07 -14.62
N ASP A 101 -0.08 -9.91 -15.40
CA ASP A 101 1.29 -9.95 -14.89
C ASP A 101 1.50 -8.86 -13.81
N ALA A 102 2.49 -9.08 -12.94
CA ALA A 102 2.84 -8.12 -11.90
C ALA A 102 3.11 -6.73 -12.50
N GLY A 103 2.42 -5.70 -12.00
CA GLY A 103 2.54 -4.33 -12.47
C GLY A 103 1.69 -3.98 -13.70
N TYR A 104 0.91 -4.93 -14.21
CA TYR A 104 -0.07 -4.75 -15.28
C TYR A 104 -1.51 -4.90 -14.76
N MET A 105 -2.47 -4.30 -15.46
CA MET A 105 -3.88 -4.34 -15.09
C MET A 105 -4.82 -4.05 -16.26
N THR A 106 -6.01 -4.63 -16.21
CA THR A 106 -7.15 -4.28 -17.08
C THR A 106 -7.87 -3.04 -16.53
N VAL A 107 -8.84 -2.49 -17.27
CA VAL A 107 -9.69 -1.41 -16.76
C VAL A 107 -10.41 -1.81 -15.47
N ALA A 108 -10.95 -3.03 -15.41
CA ALA A 108 -11.64 -3.53 -14.22
C ALA A 108 -10.70 -3.58 -13.01
N GLY A 109 -9.49 -4.10 -13.19
CA GLY A 109 -8.45 -4.12 -12.14
C GLY A 109 -8.04 -2.73 -11.69
N ALA A 110 -7.86 -1.79 -12.62
CA ALA A 110 -7.54 -0.40 -12.32
C ALA A 110 -8.63 0.30 -11.51
N ARG A 111 -9.91 0.06 -11.82
CA ARG A 111 -11.05 0.60 -11.05
C ARG A 111 -11.14 0.03 -9.64
N ALA A 112 -10.92 -1.27 -9.49
CA ALA A 112 -10.89 -1.91 -8.17
C ALA A 112 -9.73 -1.36 -7.32
N ALA A 113 -8.53 -1.27 -7.89
CA ALA A 113 -7.36 -0.68 -7.23
C ALA A 113 -7.58 0.80 -6.87
N PHE A 114 -8.17 1.59 -7.78
CA PHE A 114 -8.55 2.98 -7.53
C PHE A 114 -9.48 3.11 -6.32
N LYS A 115 -10.59 2.37 -6.29
CA LYS A 115 -11.54 2.41 -5.17
C LYS A 115 -10.88 2.03 -3.84
N LYS A 116 -10.06 0.97 -3.84
CA LYS A 116 -9.34 0.52 -2.64
C LYS A 116 -8.39 1.60 -2.13
N GLN A 117 -7.50 2.10 -2.99
CA GLN A 117 -6.49 3.07 -2.59
C GLN A 117 -7.08 4.43 -2.22
N VAL A 118 -8.14 4.88 -2.91
CA VAL A 118 -8.83 6.13 -2.55
C VAL A 118 -9.51 6.01 -1.18
N LYS A 119 -10.07 4.84 -0.84
CA LYS A 119 -10.61 4.59 0.50
C LYS A 119 -9.52 4.72 1.57
N GLU A 120 -8.32 4.19 1.31
CA GLU A 120 -7.17 4.33 2.20
C GLU A 120 -6.75 5.80 2.33
N LEU A 121 -6.61 6.53 1.22
CA LEU A 121 -6.25 7.95 1.22
C LEU A 121 -7.27 8.84 1.95
N LEU A 122 -8.57 8.57 1.77
CA LEU A 122 -9.62 9.29 2.49
C LEU A 122 -9.59 8.98 3.99
N ALA A 123 -9.32 7.74 4.38
CA ALA A 123 -9.12 7.39 5.79
C ALA A 123 -7.90 8.12 6.37
N GLU A 124 -6.84 8.28 5.60
CA GLU A 124 -5.66 9.06 6.00
C GLU A 124 -5.95 10.56 6.17
N GLU A 125 -6.78 11.16 5.29
CA GLU A 125 -7.21 12.57 5.45
C GLU A 125 -7.98 12.83 6.74
N GLN A 126 -8.60 11.80 7.34
CA GLN A 126 -9.36 11.92 8.59
C GLN A 126 -8.48 11.78 9.83
N LEU A 127 -7.22 11.37 9.69
CA LEU A 127 -6.32 11.22 10.82
C LEU A 127 -5.76 12.57 11.28
N ALA A 128 -5.59 12.71 12.59
CA ALA A 128 -4.93 13.88 13.16
C ALA A 128 -3.48 14.01 12.63
N PRO A 129 -2.95 15.23 12.42
CA PRO A 129 -1.58 15.43 11.93
C PRO A 129 -0.51 14.73 12.76
N GLU A 130 -0.69 14.66 14.09
CA GLU A 130 0.21 13.93 15.00
C GLU A 130 0.27 12.44 14.69
N VAL A 131 -0.88 11.83 14.38
CA VAL A 131 -0.97 10.42 14.00
C VAL A 131 -0.24 10.19 12.68
N LEU A 132 -0.46 11.06 11.69
CA LEU A 132 0.25 10.99 10.40
C LEU A 132 1.77 11.11 10.59
N HIS A 133 2.22 12.02 11.45
CA HIS A 133 3.65 12.19 11.74
C HIS A 133 4.27 10.93 12.36
N ILE A 134 3.62 10.33 13.36
CA ILE A 134 4.10 9.10 14.01
C ILE A 134 4.09 7.91 13.05
N ARG A 135 3.11 7.84 12.14
CA ARG A 135 3.03 6.78 11.12
C ARG A 135 4.21 6.75 10.15
N ASP A 136 4.85 7.90 9.94
CA ASP A 136 6.02 8.03 9.08
C ASP A 136 7.34 7.71 9.78
N TRP A 137 7.33 7.53 11.10
CA TRP A 137 8.51 7.10 11.85
C TRP A 137 8.86 5.65 11.59
N THR A 138 10.15 5.35 11.71
CA THR A 138 10.62 3.98 11.83
C THR A 138 10.13 3.35 13.14
N ILE A 139 10.04 2.01 13.18
CA ILE A 139 9.68 1.29 14.40
C ILE A 139 10.67 1.63 15.53
N GLU A 140 11.96 1.78 15.22
CA GLU A 140 12.98 2.16 16.18
C GLU A 140 12.74 3.53 16.83
N GLU A 141 12.43 4.54 16.01
CA GLU A 141 12.10 5.89 16.49
C GLU A 141 10.85 5.86 17.37
N TYR A 142 9.81 5.15 16.93
CA TYR A 142 8.58 4.97 17.69
C TYR A 142 8.82 4.33 19.06
N LEU A 143 9.56 3.22 19.09
CA LEU A 143 9.87 2.51 20.34
C LEU A 143 10.65 3.38 21.31
N SER A 144 11.48 4.29 20.80
CA SER A 144 12.34 5.14 21.63
C SER A 144 11.63 6.41 22.13
N LYS A 145 10.70 6.97 21.35
CA LYS A 145 10.11 8.30 21.61
C LYS A 145 8.66 8.27 22.08
N GLN A 146 7.87 7.27 21.65
CA GLN A 146 6.41 7.28 21.79
C GLN A 146 5.84 6.05 22.49
N TYR A 147 6.41 4.86 22.30
CA TYR A 147 5.79 3.63 22.79
C TYR A 147 5.53 3.60 24.30
N SER A 148 6.48 4.10 25.11
CA SER A 148 6.28 4.20 26.57
C SER A 148 5.14 5.14 26.96
N LYS A 149 4.89 6.20 26.18
CA LYS A 149 3.76 7.13 26.38
C LYS A 149 2.45 6.49 25.98
N ASP A 150 2.44 5.76 24.86
CA ASP A 150 1.23 5.07 24.41
C ASP A 150 0.81 3.96 25.38
N ARG A 151 1.77 3.29 26.03
CA ARG A 151 1.55 2.27 27.06
C ARG A 151 0.83 2.79 28.31
N THR A 152 0.80 4.10 28.54
CA THR A 152 0.02 4.72 29.63
C THR A 152 -1.33 5.27 29.17
N LYS A 153 -1.60 5.27 27.86
CA LYS A 153 -2.82 5.84 27.27
C LYS A 153 -3.75 4.76 26.73
N TYR A 154 -3.22 3.79 25.99
CA TYR A 154 -4.01 2.78 25.28
C TYR A 154 -4.05 1.46 26.04
N LYS A 155 -5.22 0.82 26.00
CA LYS A 155 -5.40 -0.53 26.55
C LYS A 155 -4.64 -1.54 25.71
N ILE A 156 -4.00 -2.49 26.37
CA ILE A 156 -3.53 -3.71 25.70
C ILE A 156 -4.65 -4.75 25.63
N LYS A 157 -4.41 -5.86 24.93
CA LYS A 157 -5.39 -6.92 24.62
C LYS A 157 -6.21 -7.42 25.82
N ASN A 158 -5.66 -7.40 27.04
CA ASN A 158 -6.38 -7.80 28.26
C ASN A 158 -7.19 -6.67 28.91
N GLY A 159 -7.38 -5.54 28.22
CA GLY A 159 -8.12 -4.37 28.69
C GLY A 159 -7.36 -3.48 29.68
N SER A 160 -6.17 -3.86 30.13
CA SER A 160 -5.38 -3.07 31.10
C SER A 160 -4.50 -2.01 30.42
N ILE A 161 -4.24 -0.93 31.14
CA ILE A 161 -3.21 0.06 30.81
C ILE A 161 -2.04 -0.21 31.75
N ARG A 162 -0.85 -0.47 31.18
CA ARG A 162 0.34 -0.81 31.98
C ARG A 162 1.57 -0.16 31.37
N PRO A 163 2.38 0.57 32.15
CA PRO A 163 3.69 1.02 31.70
C PRO A 163 4.55 -0.14 31.20
N ILE A 164 5.53 0.16 30.35
CA ILE A 164 6.52 -0.82 29.90
C ILE A 164 7.84 -0.61 30.65
N SER A 165 8.45 -1.69 31.12
CA SER A 165 9.78 -1.63 31.73
C SER A 165 10.88 -1.54 30.66
N PRO A 166 12.02 -0.87 30.94
CA PRO A 166 13.14 -0.79 30.01
C PRO A 166 13.64 -2.16 29.53
N LYS A 167 13.67 -3.15 30.44
CA LYS A 167 14.02 -4.54 30.12
C LYS A 167 13.09 -5.15 29.06
N SER A 168 11.78 -4.91 29.19
CA SER A 168 10.79 -5.42 28.23
C SER A 168 10.88 -4.70 26.90
N LEU A 169 11.14 -3.39 26.91
CA LEU A 169 11.35 -2.60 25.70
C LEU A 169 12.56 -3.10 24.91
N ASN A 170 13.68 -3.36 25.59
CA ASN A 170 14.88 -3.91 24.97
C ASN A 170 14.66 -5.33 24.42
N ALA A 171 13.87 -6.15 25.12
CA ALA A 171 13.47 -7.47 24.62
C ALA A 171 12.68 -7.36 23.31
N ILE A 172 11.70 -6.45 23.24
CA ILE A 172 10.94 -6.18 22.01
C ILE A 172 11.87 -5.76 20.87
N LYS A 173 12.75 -4.76 21.11
CA LYS A 173 13.71 -4.28 20.09
C LYS A 173 14.56 -5.41 19.53
N ARG A 174 15.08 -6.30 20.39
CA ARG A 174 15.83 -7.48 19.97
C ARG A 174 14.98 -8.43 19.14
N ASP A 175 13.76 -8.69 19.58
CA ASP A 175 12.87 -9.68 18.96
C ASP A 175 12.36 -9.22 17.58
N ILE A 176 12.19 -7.91 17.37
CA ILE A 176 11.78 -7.34 16.08
C ILE A 176 12.92 -6.71 15.27
N LYS A 177 14.18 -7.01 15.61
CA LYS A 177 15.38 -6.41 14.99
C LYS A 177 15.31 -6.25 13.46
N PRO A 178 14.85 -7.25 12.67
CA PRO A 178 14.78 -7.12 11.21
C PRO A 178 13.85 -6.02 10.69
N LEU A 179 12.90 -5.58 11.52
CA LEU A 179 11.85 -4.64 11.15
C LEU A 179 12.11 -3.22 11.67
N LEU A 180 13.13 -3.00 12.50
CA LEU A 180 13.34 -1.73 13.21
C LEU A 180 13.41 -0.50 12.30
N SER A 181 13.99 -0.66 11.10
CA SER A 181 14.12 0.42 10.10
C SER A 181 12.88 0.61 9.22
N GLN A 182 11.89 -0.27 9.31
CA GLN A 182 10.64 -0.14 8.55
C GLN A 182 9.75 0.93 9.18
N LYS A 183 8.92 1.59 8.36
CA LYS A 183 7.96 2.59 8.88
C LYS A 183 6.71 1.93 9.43
N LEU A 184 6.09 2.55 10.44
CA LEU A 184 4.86 2.03 11.05
C LEU A 184 3.75 1.81 10.03
N LYS A 185 3.55 2.76 9.11
CA LYS A 185 2.50 2.68 8.08
C LYS A 185 2.66 1.52 7.10
N ASP A 186 3.84 0.94 6.99
CA ASP A 186 4.15 -0.16 6.07
C ASP A 186 3.91 -1.54 6.71
N ALA A 187 3.37 -1.57 7.94
CA ALA A 187 3.01 -2.80 8.63
C ALA A 187 2.10 -3.69 7.77
N ASN A 188 2.49 -4.95 7.64
CA ASN A 188 1.79 -5.92 6.80
C ASN A 188 1.98 -7.35 7.32
N LYS A 189 1.24 -8.29 6.75
CA LYS A 189 1.19 -9.68 7.24
C LYS A 189 2.52 -10.44 7.06
N SER A 190 3.35 -10.11 6.06
CA SER A 190 4.61 -10.84 5.80
C SER A 190 5.71 -10.50 6.80
N TRP A 191 5.54 -9.45 7.60
CA TRP A 191 6.44 -9.15 8.72
C TRP A 191 6.50 -10.31 9.72
N LEU A 192 5.38 -10.99 9.95
CA LEU A 192 5.34 -12.15 10.83
C LEU A 192 6.28 -13.27 10.36
N GLU A 193 6.23 -13.62 9.08
CA GLU A 193 7.11 -14.62 8.48
C GLU A 193 8.58 -14.23 8.61
N THR A 194 8.88 -12.93 8.46
CA THR A 194 10.24 -12.39 8.63
C THR A 194 10.74 -12.60 10.06
N LEU A 195 9.88 -12.37 11.05
CA LEU A 195 10.23 -12.57 12.47
C LEU A 195 10.40 -14.05 12.81
N VAL A 196 9.48 -14.92 12.34
CA VAL A 196 9.57 -16.38 12.54
C VAL A 196 10.89 -16.90 12.00
N LYS A 197 11.24 -16.54 10.76
CA LYS A 197 12.50 -16.93 10.12
C LYS A 197 13.71 -16.44 10.92
N GLN A 198 13.66 -15.22 11.45
CA GLN A 198 14.75 -14.70 12.28
C GLN A 198 14.90 -15.46 13.60
N TRP A 199 13.80 -15.85 14.25
CA TRP A 199 13.83 -16.55 15.53
C TRP A 199 14.23 -18.02 15.42
N GLN A 200 14.02 -18.63 14.26
CA GLN A 200 14.44 -20.00 13.96
C GLN A 200 15.93 -20.09 13.58
N LYS A 201 16.64 -18.97 13.43
CA LYS A 201 18.08 -18.99 13.14
C LYS A 201 18.85 -19.55 14.33
N GLU A 202 19.70 -20.52 14.04
CA GLU A 202 20.73 -21.01 14.95
C GLU A 202 21.70 -19.88 15.27
N VAL A 203 21.95 -19.68 16.57
CA VAL A 203 22.96 -18.75 17.05
C VAL A 203 24.04 -19.57 17.73
N ARG A 204 25.23 -19.54 17.14
CA ARG A 204 26.44 -20.09 17.74
C ARG A 204 26.97 -19.10 18.76
N ASN A 205 27.15 -19.56 19.99
CA ASN A 205 27.80 -18.77 21.02
C ASN A 205 29.30 -18.67 20.70
N PRO A 206 29.86 -17.45 20.53
CA PRO A 206 31.26 -17.27 20.15
C PRO A 206 32.26 -17.69 21.23
N THR A 207 31.81 -17.91 22.47
CA THR A 207 32.68 -18.23 23.61
C THR A 207 32.79 -19.73 23.89
N ASN A 208 31.76 -20.51 23.59
CA ASN A 208 31.73 -21.95 23.91
C ASN A 208 31.21 -22.84 22.77
N ASP A 209 31.03 -22.28 21.57
CA ASP A 209 30.61 -22.97 20.36
C ASP A 209 29.25 -23.70 20.41
N VAL A 210 28.50 -23.54 21.49
CA VAL A 210 27.17 -24.12 21.62
C VAL A 210 26.23 -23.44 20.64
N ILE A 211 25.59 -24.24 19.79
CA ILE A 211 24.51 -23.80 18.90
C ILE A 211 23.22 -23.80 19.70
N THR A 212 22.57 -22.64 19.75
CA THR A 212 21.28 -22.49 20.41
C THR A 212 20.23 -22.05 19.40
N ILE A 213 19.04 -22.64 19.51
CA ILE A 213 17.84 -22.19 18.82
C ILE A 213 16.91 -21.59 19.86
N ARG A 214 16.25 -20.50 19.50
CA ARG A 214 15.30 -19.86 20.40
C ARG A 214 14.15 -20.81 20.73
N SER A 215 13.88 -21.00 22.02
CA SER A 215 12.84 -21.92 22.47
C SER A 215 11.42 -21.48 22.05
N PRO A 216 10.49 -22.42 21.83
CA PRO A 216 9.09 -22.11 21.52
C PRO A 216 8.42 -21.19 22.55
N ASP A 217 8.69 -21.39 23.84
CA ASP A 217 8.15 -20.54 24.91
C ASP A 217 8.63 -19.09 24.81
N THR A 218 9.88 -18.90 24.40
CA THR A 218 10.46 -17.57 24.19
C THR A 218 9.84 -16.91 22.96
N ASN A 219 9.46 -17.69 21.93
CA ASN A 219 8.70 -17.19 20.77
C ASN A 219 7.28 -16.77 21.17
N ARG A 220 6.59 -17.58 22.00
CA ARG A 220 5.25 -17.25 22.52
C ARG A 220 5.25 -15.92 23.30
N LYS A 221 6.27 -15.69 24.13
CA LYS A 221 6.43 -14.42 24.85
C LYS A 221 6.64 -13.23 23.90
N ALA A 222 7.48 -13.38 22.86
CA ALA A 222 7.65 -12.34 21.85
C ALA A 222 6.34 -12.02 21.12
N TYR A 223 5.61 -13.05 20.67
CA TYR A 223 4.33 -12.86 20.02
C TYR A 223 3.35 -12.07 20.87
N THR A 224 3.27 -12.38 22.16
CA THR A 224 2.41 -11.66 23.09
C THR A 224 2.79 -10.19 23.19
N GLN A 225 4.09 -9.87 23.28
CA GLN A 225 4.58 -8.49 23.38
C GLN A 225 4.38 -7.70 22.08
N ILE A 226 4.63 -8.34 20.93
CA ILE A 226 4.46 -7.72 19.61
C ILE A 226 2.97 -7.48 19.33
N ASN A 227 2.10 -8.42 19.69
CA ASN A 227 0.65 -8.21 19.63
C ASN A 227 0.19 -7.04 20.47
N ALA A 228 0.67 -6.94 21.70
CA ALA A 228 0.32 -5.82 22.57
C ALA A 228 0.72 -4.47 21.93
N MET A 229 1.87 -4.43 21.25
CA MET A 229 2.32 -3.25 20.51
C MET A 229 1.45 -2.96 19.29
N LEU A 230 1.14 -3.97 18.47
CA LEU A 230 0.29 -3.81 17.28
C LEU A 230 -1.13 -3.35 17.63
N ASN A 231 -1.73 -3.90 18.69
CA ASN A 231 -3.05 -3.47 19.16
C ASN A 231 -3.05 -1.99 19.59
N ILE A 232 -1.96 -1.52 20.21
CA ILE A 232 -1.79 -0.10 20.52
C ILE A 232 -1.71 0.71 19.23
N TRP A 233 -0.99 0.25 18.22
CA TRP A 233 -0.89 0.94 16.93
C TRP A 233 -2.25 1.06 16.22
N VAL A 234 -3.08 0.02 16.31
CA VAL A 234 -4.44 0.04 15.76
C VAL A 234 -5.32 1.01 16.56
N SER A 235 -5.30 0.90 17.89
CA SER A 235 -6.08 1.77 18.79
C SER A 235 -5.72 3.25 18.65
N ALA A 236 -4.44 3.54 18.40
CA ALA A 236 -3.92 4.88 18.17
C ALA A 236 -4.11 5.37 16.73
N GLY A 237 -4.60 4.53 15.82
CA GLY A 237 -4.80 4.86 14.40
C GLY A 237 -3.51 4.92 13.58
N TYR A 238 -2.40 4.38 14.09
CA TYR A 238 -1.13 4.31 13.36
C TYR A 238 -1.15 3.26 12.24
N ILE A 239 -1.92 2.18 12.42
CA ILE A 239 -2.10 1.16 11.38
C ILE A 239 -3.58 0.78 11.25
N PRO A 240 -4.02 0.24 10.09
CA PRO A 240 -5.40 -0.19 9.89
C PRO A 240 -5.76 -1.41 10.74
N ASN A 241 -7.02 -1.49 11.19
CA ASN A 241 -7.55 -2.59 12.01
C ASN A 241 -7.46 -3.98 11.35
N GLN A 242 -7.39 -4.05 10.01
CA GLN A 242 -7.34 -5.30 9.24
C GLN A 242 -6.08 -6.16 9.49
N LEU A 243 -5.08 -5.63 10.21
CA LEU A 243 -3.91 -6.37 10.63
C LEU A 243 -4.13 -7.18 11.92
N GLU A 244 -5.16 -6.87 12.73
CA GLU A 244 -5.51 -7.64 13.94
C GLU A 244 -6.06 -9.03 13.59
N ASP A 245 -6.92 -9.11 12.56
CA ASP A 245 -7.57 -10.34 12.10
C ASP A 245 -6.61 -11.32 11.41
N ALA A 246 -5.39 -10.88 11.07
CA ALA A 246 -4.36 -11.72 10.50
C ALA A 246 -3.74 -12.72 11.49
N GLY A 247 -4.17 -12.69 12.77
CA GLY A 247 -3.99 -13.81 13.66
C GLY A 247 -2.55 -14.06 14.06
N LEU A 248 -2.08 -13.34 15.06
CA LEU A 248 -1.32 -13.99 16.13
C LEU A 248 -2.30 -14.53 17.17
N ARG A 249 -3.23 -15.36 16.71
CA ARG A 249 -3.98 -16.29 17.56
C ARG A 249 -3.05 -17.47 17.81
N THR A 250 -2.28 -17.38 18.88
CA THR A 250 -1.95 -18.56 19.69
C THR A 250 -2.97 -18.63 20.81
#